data_AF-A0A9E5AUR2-F1
#
_entry.id   AF-A0A9E5AUR2-F1
#
_cell.length_a   1.000
_cell.length_b   1.000
_cell.length_c   1.000
_cell.angle_alpha   90.00
_cell.angle_beta   90.00
_cell.angle_gamma   90.00
#
_symmetry.space_group_name_H-M   'P 1'
#
loop_
_entity.id
_entity.type
_entity.pdbx_description
1 polymer ?
#
loop_
_entity_poly.entity_id
_entity_poly.type
_entity_poly.pdbx_seq_one_letter_code
_entity_poly.pdbx_strand_id
1 'polypeptide(L)'
;MNKKSVYRKGGLNIFRVDKVSNLTINPFVSPEYILNIVNEPLSETGLLVLFKIDPREDVSLPSFVARWDQNYETLDIDILNIEKGVATLFKGGKGGYEGHHPVRISQSTRTYKVSIKLPTKDIFSGNVTFNINHGHEPDIFS
;
A
#
# COMPACT_ATOMS: atom_id res chain seq x y z
N MET A 1 11.02 -7.36 23.63
CA MET A 1 9.59 -7.21 23.99
C MET A 1 8.79 -7.25 22.70
N ASN A 2 8.21 -8.39 22.32
CA ASN A 2 7.30 -8.48 21.17
C ASN A 2 5.87 -8.70 21.68
N LYS A 3 4.98 -7.74 21.39
CA LYS A 3 3.56 -7.84 21.71
C LYS A 3 2.89 -8.77 20.70
N LYS A 4 2.54 -9.97 21.15
CA LYS A 4 1.62 -10.87 20.46
C LYS A 4 0.22 -10.28 20.54
N SER A 5 -0.50 -10.23 19.43
CA SER A 5 -1.94 -9.94 19.43
C SER A 5 -2.66 -10.96 18.56
N VAL A 6 -3.32 -11.89 19.24
CA VAL A 6 -4.26 -12.87 18.66
C VAL A 6 -5.64 -12.25 18.75
N TYR A 7 -6.33 -12.08 17.62
CA TYR A 7 -7.74 -11.66 17.60
C TYR A 7 -8.61 -12.87 17.28
N ARG A 8 -9.49 -13.26 18.21
CA ARG A 8 -10.49 -14.31 17.99
C ARG A 8 -11.84 -13.68 17.73
N LYS A 9 -12.34 -13.82 16.49
CA LYS A 9 -13.78 -13.72 16.23
C LYS A 9 -14.17 -14.80 15.22
N GLY A 10 -14.83 -15.86 15.73
CA GLY A 10 -15.56 -16.85 14.93
C GLY A 10 -14.71 -17.79 14.07
N GLY A 11 -14.06 -18.79 14.68
CA GLY A 11 -13.79 -20.10 14.07
C GLY A 11 -12.95 -20.19 12.79
N LEU A 12 -12.44 -19.10 12.23
CA LEU A 12 -11.52 -19.09 11.09
C LEU A 12 -10.11 -18.76 11.60
N ASN A 13 -9.14 -19.61 11.29
CA ASN A 13 -7.73 -19.28 11.48
C ASN A 13 -7.37 -18.15 10.50
N ILE A 14 -7.39 -16.90 10.99
CA ILE A 14 -6.96 -15.73 10.22
C ILE A 14 -5.42 -15.73 10.27
N PHE A 15 -4.80 -16.21 9.21
CA PHE A 15 -3.34 -16.17 9.05
C PHE A 15 -2.86 -14.73 8.95
N ARG A 16 -2.36 -14.15 10.05
CA ARG A 16 -1.91 -12.76 10.07
C ARG A 16 -0.66 -12.58 9.20
N VAL A 17 -0.68 -11.54 8.37
CA VAL A 17 0.49 -11.13 7.60
C VAL A 17 1.15 -9.99 8.36
N ASP A 18 2.28 -10.27 9.01
CA ASP A 18 2.95 -9.24 9.79
C ASP A 18 3.84 -8.31 8.95
N LYS A 19 4.28 -8.81 7.77
CA LYS A 19 5.17 -8.11 6.84
C LYS A 19 5.11 -8.72 5.45
N VAL A 20 5.45 -7.93 4.42
CA VAL A 20 5.72 -8.49 3.09
C VAL A 20 7.19 -8.85 2.93
N SER A 21 7.47 -9.82 2.06
CA SER A 21 8.83 -10.18 1.65
C SER A 21 9.05 -9.92 0.17
N ASN A 22 10.32 -9.84 -0.25
CA ASN A 22 10.71 -9.65 -1.65
C ASN A 22 10.05 -8.42 -2.32
N LEU A 23 9.80 -7.36 -1.54
CA LEU A 23 9.25 -6.11 -2.08
C LEU A 23 10.24 -5.51 -3.08
N THR A 24 9.85 -5.52 -4.35
CA THR A 24 10.62 -4.97 -5.46
C THR A 24 9.81 -3.87 -6.13
N ILE A 25 10.43 -2.71 -6.30
CA ILE A 25 9.84 -1.55 -6.97
C ILE A 25 10.86 -1.04 -7.98
N ASN A 26 10.48 -0.97 -9.25
CA ASN A 26 11.28 -0.39 -10.33
C ASN A 26 10.53 0.81 -10.92
N PRO A 27 10.67 2.02 -10.35
CA PRO A 27 9.77 3.12 -10.68
C PRO A 27 10.44 4.24 -11.46
N PHE A 28 9.63 4.91 -12.27
CA PHE A 28 9.73 6.35 -12.44
C PHE A 28 9.12 7.02 -11.20
N VAL A 29 9.80 8.03 -10.66
CA VAL A 29 9.29 8.94 -9.63
C VAL A 29 9.58 10.36 -10.09
N SER A 30 8.58 11.23 -10.04
CA SER A 30 8.74 12.63 -10.43
C SER A 30 9.78 13.34 -9.55
N PRO A 31 10.63 14.24 -10.09
CA PRO A 31 11.81 14.76 -9.39
C PRO A 31 11.53 15.43 -8.04
N GLU A 32 10.39 16.10 -7.90
CA GLU A 32 9.98 16.77 -6.64
C GLU A 32 9.48 15.81 -5.56
N TYR A 33 9.45 14.50 -5.83
CA TYR A 33 9.04 13.47 -4.88
C TYR A 33 10.21 12.57 -4.50
N ILE A 34 10.07 11.96 -3.33
CA ILE A 34 10.93 10.90 -2.83
C ILE A 34 10.08 9.67 -2.52
N LEU A 35 10.59 8.50 -2.94
CA LEU A 35 10.01 7.21 -2.60
C LEU A 35 10.67 6.66 -1.35
N ASN A 36 9.86 6.41 -0.32
CA ASN A 36 10.27 5.81 0.95
C ASN A 36 9.71 4.39 1.04
N ILE A 37 10.57 3.37 1.04
CA ILE A 37 10.16 1.99 1.28
C ILE A 37 10.08 1.78 2.80
N VAL A 38 8.91 1.37 3.29
CA VAL A 38 8.64 1.36 4.74
C VAL A 38 8.38 -0.03 5.28
N ASN A 39 7.59 -0.85 4.57
CA ASN A 39 7.20 -2.21 5.01
C ASN A 39 6.82 -2.25 6.51
N GLU A 40 5.95 -1.32 6.91
CA GLU A 40 5.50 -1.12 8.29
C GLU A 40 4.56 -2.26 8.72
N PRO A 41 4.52 -2.66 10.01
CA PRO A 41 3.66 -3.75 10.47
C PRO A 41 2.17 -3.51 10.22
N LEU A 42 1.40 -4.59 10.09
CA LEU A 42 -0.06 -4.57 9.96
C LEU A 42 -0.70 -3.75 11.09
N SER A 43 -1.45 -2.71 10.74
CA SER A 43 -2.30 -1.98 11.69
C SER A 43 -3.34 -2.92 12.30
N GLU A 44 -3.97 -2.50 13.40
CA GLU A 44 -5.10 -3.24 14.00
C GLU A 44 -6.26 -3.46 13.02
N THR A 45 -6.33 -2.66 11.95
CA THR A 45 -7.36 -2.73 10.91
C THR A 45 -7.00 -3.64 9.73
N GLY A 46 -5.86 -4.36 9.77
CA GLY A 46 -5.49 -5.28 8.69
C GLY A 46 -4.80 -4.62 7.49
N LEU A 47 -4.25 -3.42 7.67
CA LEU A 47 -3.60 -2.66 6.60
C LEU A 47 -2.09 -2.61 6.81
N LEU A 48 -1.33 -2.92 5.77
CA LEU A 48 0.13 -2.92 5.79
C LEU A 48 0.65 -1.85 4.84
N VAL A 49 1.49 -0.93 5.32
CA VAL A 49 2.08 0.12 4.47
C VAL A 49 3.34 -0.39 3.80
N LEU A 50 3.33 -0.43 2.47
CA LEU A 50 4.46 -0.91 1.67
C LEU A 50 5.50 0.20 1.43
N PHE A 51 5.02 1.32 0.91
CA PHE A 51 5.85 2.49 0.60
C PHE A 51 5.05 3.78 0.70
N LYS A 52 5.77 4.88 0.85
CA LYS A 52 5.25 6.26 0.86
C LYS A 52 5.94 7.04 -0.25
N ILE A 53 5.22 7.96 -0.88
CA ILE A 53 5.77 8.92 -1.84
C ILE A 53 5.46 10.30 -1.29
N ASP A 54 6.50 11.01 -0.88
CA ASP A 54 6.39 12.28 -0.19
C ASP A 54 7.02 13.40 -1.05
N PRO A 55 6.48 14.62 -1.01
CA PRO A 55 7.16 15.77 -1.57
C PRO A 55 8.53 15.95 -0.91
N ARG A 56 9.55 16.33 -1.69
CA ARG A 56 10.89 16.60 -1.16
C ARG A 56 10.94 17.85 -0.32
N GLU A 57 10.33 18.93 -0.81
CA GLU A 57 10.46 20.27 -0.24
C GLU A 57 9.11 20.98 -0.12
N ASP A 58 8.27 20.90 -1.15
CA ASP A 58 6.99 21.61 -1.18
C ASP A 58 5.89 20.85 -0.42
N VAL A 59 5.60 21.32 0.79
CA VAL A 59 4.56 20.75 1.67
C VAL A 59 3.12 20.97 1.17
N SER A 60 2.92 21.80 0.15
CA SER A 60 1.60 21.98 -0.47
C SER A 60 1.25 20.87 -1.46
N LEU A 61 2.25 20.07 -1.88
CA LEU A 61 2.03 18.92 -2.74
C LEU A 61 1.44 17.73 -1.96
N PRO A 62 0.59 16.91 -2.61
CA PRO A 62 0.03 15.72 -1.97
C PRO A 62 1.11 14.71 -1.60
N SER A 63 0.86 13.88 -0.60
CA SER A 63 1.65 12.66 -0.35
C SER A 63 0.85 11.43 -0.72
N PHE A 64 1.51 10.30 -0.97
CA PHE A 64 0.85 9.05 -1.34
C PHE A 64 1.32 7.89 -0.49
N VAL A 65 0.38 7.01 -0.12
CA VAL A 65 0.68 5.85 0.72
C VAL A 65 0.12 4.60 0.06
N ALA A 66 1.01 3.64 -0.23
CA ALA A 66 0.64 2.34 -0.75
C ALA A 66 0.37 1.36 0.39
N ARG A 67 -0.83 0.80 0.41
CA ARG A 67 -1.31 -0.09 1.47
C ARG A 67 -1.79 -1.40 0.89
N TRP A 68 -1.33 -2.50 1.49
CA TRP A 68 -1.92 -3.81 1.28
C TRP A 68 -3.09 -3.99 2.26
N ASP A 69 -4.28 -4.25 1.72
CA ASP A 69 -5.43 -4.66 2.51
C ASP A 69 -5.50 -6.20 2.54
N GLN A 70 -5.33 -6.76 3.73
CA GLN A 70 -5.34 -8.20 3.90
C GLN A 70 -6.74 -8.82 3.67
N ASN A 71 -7.82 -8.08 3.97
CA ASN A 71 -9.18 -8.62 3.88
C ASN A 71 -9.66 -8.73 2.43
N TYR A 72 -9.26 -7.77 1.59
CA TYR A 72 -9.65 -7.72 0.18
C TYR A 72 -8.57 -8.25 -0.76
N GLU A 73 -7.37 -8.52 -0.25
CA GLU A 73 -6.19 -8.90 -1.03
C GLU A 73 -5.86 -7.91 -2.16
N THR A 74 -6.00 -6.62 -1.87
CA THR A 74 -5.75 -5.53 -2.80
C THR A 74 -4.60 -4.65 -2.34
N LEU A 75 -3.86 -4.14 -3.32
CA LEU A 75 -2.99 -2.99 -3.12
C LEU A 75 -3.80 -1.75 -3.45
N ASP A 76 -3.89 -0.81 -2.50
CA ASP A 76 -4.54 0.48 -2.70
C ASP A 76 -3.55 1.62 -2.44
N ILE A 77 -3.69 2.72 -3.19
CA ILE A 77 -2.92 3.94 -2.97
C ILE A 77 -3.84 5.00 -2.39
N ASP A 78 -3.47 5.58 -1.26
CA ASP A 78 -4.14 6.76 -0.73
C ASP A 78 -3.40 8.04 -1.15
N ILE A 79 -4.16 9.12 -1.28
CA ILE A 79 -3.65 10.49 -1.42
C ILE A 79 -3.91 11.26 -0.12
N LEU A 80 -2.89 11.95 0.39
CA LEU A 80 -2.88 12.69 1.65
C LEU A 80 -2.56 14.17 1.42
N ASN A 81 -2.72 14.99 2.45
CA ASN A 81 -2.46 16.44 2.44
C ASN A 81 -3.26 17.20 1.37
N ILE A 82 -4.49 16.76 1.12
CA ILE A 82 -5.38 17.36 0.12
C ILE A 82 -6.77 17.58 0.70
N GLU A 83 -7.54 18.44 0.02
CA GLU A 83 -8.95 18.65 0.35
C GLU A 83 -9.79 17.41 0.04
N LYS A 84 -10.88 17.22 0.80
CA LYS A 84 -11.76 16.05 0.67
C LYS A 84 -12.29 15.85 -0.77
N GLY A 85 -12.58 16.93 -1.49
CA GLY A 85 -13.02 16.86 -2.89
C GLY A 85 -11.99 16.22 -3.82
N VAL A 86 -10.72 16.58 -3.65
CA VAL A 86 -9.60 15.99 -4.40
C VAL A 86 -9.44 14.51 -4.06
N ALA A 87 -9.59 14.14 -2.78
CA ALA A 87 -9.55 12.75 -2.35
C ALA A 87 -10.60 11.90 -3.09
N THR A 88 -11.81 12.43 -3.22
CA THR A 88 -12.92 11.78 -3.94
C THR A 88 -12.62 11.64 -5.43
N LEU A 89 -12.04 12.66 -6.07
CA LEU A 89 -11.65 12.59 -7.48
C LEU A 89 -10.57 11.53 -7.71
N PHE A 90 -9.55 11.48 -6.84
CA PHE A 90 -8.48 10.48 -6.91
C PHE A 90 -9.00 9.05 -6.73
N LYS A 91 -9.82 8.82 -5.69
CA LYS A 91 -10.45 7.51 -5.46
C LYS A 91 -11.32 7.06 -6.62
N GLY A 92 -11.98 8.00 -7.28
CA GLY A 92 -12.82 7.73 -8.45
C GLY A 92 -12.06 7.66 -9.78
N GLY A 93 -10.76 7.97 -9.83
CA GLY A 93 -10.01 8.08 -11.08
C GLY A 93 -10.56 9.15 -12.03
N LYS A 94 -11.05 10.28 -11.51
CA LYS A 94 -11.75 11.32 -12.28
C LYS A 94 -10.91 12.57 -12.46
N GLY A 95 -11.22 13.38 -13.47
CA GLY A 95 -10.63 14.71 -13.63
C GLY A 95 -9.12 14.71 -13.88
N GLY A 96 -8.56 13.63 -14.43
CA GLY A 96 -7.12 13.48 -14.66
C GLY A 96 -6.35 12.90 -13.46
N TYR A 97 -7.01 12.58 -12.36
CA TYR A 97 -6.41 11.82 -11.27
C TYR A 97 -6.42 10.31 -11.56
N GLU A 98 -5.35 9.61 -11.23
CA GLU A 98 -5.20 8.16 -11.39
C GLU A 98 -4.37 7.58 -10.24
N GLY A 99 -4.70 6.37 -9.77
CA GLY A 99 -3.77 5.56 -8.98
C GLY A 99 -4.33 4.85 -7.75
N HIS A 100 -5.57 5.16 -7.32
CA HIS A 100 -6.14 4.56 -6.10
C HIS A 100 -6.16 3.03 -6.12
N HIS A 101 -6.54 2.42 -7.24
CA HIS A 101 -6.58 0.97 -7.43
C HIS A 101 -5.63 0.54 -8.56
N PRO A 102 -4.36 0.24 -8.25
CA PRO A 102 -3.43 -0.34 -9.21
C PRO A 102 -3.91 -1.64 -9.84
N VAL A 103 -3.52 -1.86 -11.10
CA VAL A 103 -3.91 -3.06 -11.84
C VAL A 103 -3.00 -4.22 -11.44
N ARG A 104 -3.58 -5.31 -10.91
CA ARG A 104 -2.84 -6.55 -10.68
C ARG A 104 -2.56 -7.23 -12.03
N ILE A 105 -1.28 -7.42 -12.35
CA ILE A 105 -0.83 -8.01 -13.61
C ILE A 105 -0.27 -9.44 -13.46
N SER A 106 -0.02 -9.90 -12.24
CA SER A 106 0.34 -11.29 -11.94
C SER A 106 -0.29 -11.76 -10.63
N GLN A 107 -0.89 -12.95 -10.65
CA GLN A 107 -1.46 -13.55 -9.44
C GLN A 107 -0.40 -14.27 -8.60
N SER A 108 0.52 -15.02 -9.22
CA SER A 108 1.50 -15.87 -8.53
C SER A 108 2.52 -15.07 -7.72
N THR A 109 2.94 -13.91 -8.24
CA THR A 109 3.97 -13.04 -7.63
C THR A 109 3.41 -11.75 -7.03
N ARG A 110 2.07 -11.61 -6.92
CA ARG A 110 1.37 -10.36 -6.53
C ARG A 110 2.06 -9.12 -7.12
N THR A 111 2.09 -9.06 -8.44
CA THR A 111 2.67 -7.93 -9.16
C THR A 111 1.56 -6.97 -9.58
N TYR A 112 1.73 -5.71 -9.24
CA TYR A 112 0.83 -4.61 -9.55
C TYR A 112 1.52 -3.61 -10.47
N LYS A 113 0.84 -3.21 -11.54
CA LYS A 113 1.21 -2.04 -12.32
C LYS A 113 0.60 -0.81 -11.64
N VAL A 114 1.45 0.00 -11.03
CA VAL A 114 1.06 1.20 -10.29
C VAL A 114 1.36 2.42 -11.15
N SER A 115 0.37 3.27 -11.35
CA SER A 115 0.52 4.60 -11.94
C SER A 115 -0.19 5.61 -11.05
N ILE A 116 0.50 6.66 -10.63
CA ILE A 116 -0.06 7.74 -9.83
C ILE A 116 0.03 9.01 -10.64
N LYS A 117 -1.11 9.63 -10.91
CA LYS A 117 -1.21 10.85 -11.70
C LYS A 117 -2.08 11.88 -11.02
N LEU A 118 -1.63 13.12 -11.14
CA LEU A 118 -2.41 14.32 -10.94
C LEU A 118 -2.83 14.86 -12.32
N PRO A 119 -3.84 15.76 -12.39
CA PRO A 119 -4.39 16.22 -13.66
C PRO A 119 -3.36 16.79 -14.64
N THR A 120 -2.27 17.34 -14.13
CA THR A 120 -1.21 17.99 -14.92
C THR A 120 0.13 17.27 -14.83
N LYS A 121 0.22 16.12 -14.14
CA LYS A 121 1.52 15.53 -13.81
C LYS A 121 1.49 14.04 -13.50
N ASP A 122 2.44 13.31 -14.07
CA ASP A 122 2.78 11.97 -13.65
C ASP A 122 3.68 12.01 -12.41
N ILE A 123 3.28 11.32 -11.34
CA ILE A 123 4.00 11.30 -10.07
C ILE A 123 4.84 10.04 -9.95
N PHE A 124 4.26 8.91 -10.33
CA PHE A 124 4.88 7.60 -10.21
C PHE A 124 4.38 6.68 -11.33
N SER A 125 5.28 5.86 -11.86
CA SER A 125 4.89 4.72 -12.71
C SER A 125 5.88 3.58 -12.52
N GLY A 126 5.39 2.39 -12.22
CA GLY A 126 6.26 1.23 -12.04
C GLY A 126 5.51 -0.04 -11.68
N ASN A 127 6.25 -1.14 -11.63
CA ASN A 127 5.73 -2.40 -11.14
C ASN A 127 6.12 -2.57 -9.66
N VAL A 128 5.15 -2.96 -8.85
CA VAL A 128 5.30 -3.29 -7.44
C VAL A 128 5.04 -4.78 -7.27
N THR A 129 6.05 -5.52 -6.82
CA THR A 129 5.98 -6.98 -6.63
C THR A 129 6.33 -7.29 -5.19
N PHE A 130 5.57 -8.15 -4.54
CA PHE A 130 5.87 -8.60 -3.18
C PHE A 130 5.23 -9.96 -2.89
N ASN A 131 5.77 -10.65 -1.89
CA ASN A 131 5.19 -11.87 -1.35
C ASN A 131 4.53 -11.58 0.00
N ILE A 132 3.45 -12.30 0.27
CA ILE A 132 2.76 -12.28 1.55
C ILE A 132 3.27 -13.46 2.37
N ASN A 133 3.93 -13.16 3.49
CA ASN A 133 4.32 -14.18 4.46
C ASN A 133 3.22 -14.30 5.51
N HIS A 134 2.47 -15.39 5.48
CA HIS A 134 1.60 -15.74 6.59
C HIS A 134 2.48 -16.18 7.77
N GLY A 135 2.45 -15.44 8.87
CA GLY A 135 3.12 -15.86 10.08
C GLY A 135 2.47 -17.16 10.56
N HIS A 136 3.26 -18.24 10.62
CA HIS A 136 2.85 -19.42 11.37
C HIS A 136 3.04 -19.06 12.85
N GLU A 137 1.97 -18.73 13.58
CA GLU A 137 2.02 -18.93 15.02
C GLU A 137 2.05 -20.44 15.25
N PRO A 138 3.07 -21.00 15.92
CA PRO A 138 2.99 -22.37 16.38
C PRO A 138 1.83 -22.44 17.38
N ASP A 139 0.92 -23.39 17.18
CA ASP A 139 -0.11 -23.73 18.16
C ASP A 139 0.57 -24.07 19.49
N ILE A 140 0.59 -23.13 20.44
CA ILE A 140 1.04 -23.40 21.79
C ILE A 140 -0.17 -23.99 22.55
N PHE A 141 -0.42 -25.28 22.30
CA PHE A 141 -1.12 -26.10 23.29
C PHE A 141 -0.06 -26.77 24.16
N SER A 142 0.13 -26.24 25.37
CA SER A 142 0.66 -26.96 26.52
C SER A 142 0.09 -26.34 27.80
#